data_AF-Q16YC8-F1
#
_entry.id   AF-Q16YC8-F1
#
_cell.length_a   1.000
_cell.length_b   1.000
_cell.length_c   1.000
_cell.angle_alpha   90.00
_cell.angle_beta   90.00
_cell.angle_gamma   90.00
#
_symmetry.space_group_name_H-M   'P 1'
#
loop_
_entity.id
_entity.type
_entity.pdbx_description
1 polymer ?
#
loop_
_entity_poly.entity_id
_entity_poly.type
_entity_poly.pdbx_seq_one_letter_code
_entity_poly.pdbx_strand_id
1 'polypeptide(L)'
;MLLFGARCSNVPRNCLGATGLRYFNVKSTPRLGFPCAYSEEETRKILNKLNEEDVEQLYKYNISKFRLKKIEGWRKKFGTFMSLDQVLELDGFGITVLRKFYDSIVKNPEDVEAAAQKVVKKDVKFTTPIFPVNIIPKIQSCVSLYVGLDYVTWARFKLSKDEPTVLTGWNSFQINDRKLHVSELIRNVTQINQLIPEADVYVVENPAVAQAVAMGSATQTNINVQKSQLIAMIMLMLSNRVPDSSEIVPNVYFFKQYASARLFGIYVGNERVSADGVVRSLMERQIGPNEESVENVQSKVVIPSGLKVVYEENDNAEREFLGQSMLLGLSFLRLCVFKCEDSLKIFRR
;
A
#
# COMPACT_ATOMS: atom_id res chain seq x y z
N MET A 1 -25.27 -16.15 71.25
CA MET A 1 -25.86 -17.50 71.19
C MET A 1 -25.00 -18.32 70.23
N LEU A 2 -23.98 -19.00 70.79
CA LEU A 2 -23.82 -20.48 70.79
C LEU A 2 -23.52 -21.04 69.39
N LEU A 3 -22.23 -21.27 69.04
CA LEU A 3 -21.38 -22.47 69.31
C LEU A 3 -21.70 -23.63 68.32
N PHE A 4 -20.84 -24.45 67.71
CA PHE A 4 -19.38 -24.66 67.60
C PHE A 4 -19.16 -25.87 66.63
N GLY A 5 -17.92 -26.11 66.17
CA GLY A 5 -17.40 -27.46 65.81
C GLY A 5 -16.92 -27.63 64.35
N ALA A 6 -15.63 -27.44 64.02
CA ALA A 6 -14.46 -28.34 64.18
C ALA A 6 -14.36 -29.46 63.10
N ARG A 7 -13.45 -29.31 62.11
CA ARG A 7 -12.10 -29.93 61.96
C ARG A 7 -12.08 -31.43 61.57
N CYS A 8 -11.54 -31.76 60.38
CA CYS A 8 -10.22 -32.39 60.17
C CYS A 8 -10.08 -33.13 58.82
N SER A 9 -9.04 -32.74 58.07
CA SER A 9 -8.08 -33.54 57.27
C SER A 9 -8.45 -34.91 56.69
N ASN A 10 -8.28 -35.09 55.36
CA ASN A 10 -7.17 -35.88 54.80
C ASN A 10 -7.15 -35.87 53.25
N VAL A 11 -5.98 -35.56 52.70
CA VAL A 11 -5.51 -35.78 51.32
C VAL A 11 -5.15 -37.28 51.20
N PRO A 12 -5.34 -37.99 50.06
CA PRO A 12 -4.26 -38.06 49.08
C PRO A 12 -4.58 -38.26 47.59
N ARG A 13 -3.64 -37.69 46.81
CA ARG A 13 -2.93 -38.24 45.64
C ARG A 13 -3.51 -38.12 44.23
N ASN A 14 -2.85 -37.20 43.52
CA ASN A 14 -2.10 -37.43 42.28
C ASN A 14 -2.88 -37.82 41.01
N CYS A 15 -3.02 -36.85 40.12
CA CYS A 15 -2.60 -37.00 38.72
C CYS A 15 -1.95 -35.69 38.27
N LEU A 16 -0.62 -35.68 38.29
CA LEU A 16 0.24 -34.65 37.69
C LEU A 16 0.02 -34.67 36.16
N GLY A 17 -0.77 -33.73 35.65
CA GLY A 17 -0.82 -33.41 34.24
C GLY A 17 0.38 -32.55 33.87
N ALA A 18 1.31 -33.13 33.11
CA ALA A 18 2.53 -32.51 32.63
C ALA A 18 2.23 -31.33 31.68
N THR A 19 2.19 -30.11 32.20
CA THR A 19 2.39 -28.90 31.40
C THR A 19 3.88 -28.61 31.34
N GLY A 20 4.53 -29.16 30.31
CA GLY A 20 5.89 -28.81 29.96
C GLY A 20 5.98 -27.34 29.59
N LEU A 21 6.30 -26.49 30.57
CA LEU A 21 6.82 -25.15 30.36
C LEU A 21 8.15 -25.31 29.62
N ARG A 22 8.10 -25.22 28.28
CA ARG A 22 9.30 -25.01 27.47
C ARG A 22 9.83 -23.63 27.81
N TYR A 23 10.75 -23.58 28.77
CA TYR A 23 11.66 -22.45 28.92
C TYR A 23 12.48 -22.38 27.64
N PHE A 24 12.14 -21.43 26.77
CA PHE A 24 13.04 -21.01 25.72
C PHE A 24 14.23 -20.35 26.41
N ASN A 25 15.31 -21.11 26.56
CA ASN A 25 16.61 -20.55 26.89
C ASN A 25 17.10 -19.81 25.63
N VAL A 26 16.53 -18.63 25.40
CA VAL A 26 17.11 -17.67 24.47
C VAL A 26 18.37 -17.22 25.18
N LYS A 27 19.53 -17.70 24.72
CA LYS A 27 20.80 -17.05 25.02
C LYS A 27 20.70 -15.64 24.43
N SER A 28 20.21 -14.70 25.23
CA SER A 28 20.27 -13.28 24.92
C SER A 28 21.75 -12.91 24.97
N THR A 29 22.41 -12.95 23.83
CA THR A 29 23.59 -12.12 23.60
C THR A 29 23.07 -10.77 23.13
N PRO A 30 22.92 -9.75 23.99
CA PRO A 30 22.75 -8.39 23.52
C PRO A 30 24.14 -7.94 23.07
N ARG A 31 24.63 -8.46 21.93
CA ARG A 31 25.62 -7.72 21.17
C ARG A 31 24.82 -6.90 20.18
N LEU A 32 24.58 -5.65 20.54
CA LEU A 32 24.17 -4.57 19.63
C LEU A 32 25.32 -4.27 18.64
N GLY A 33 25.92 -5.31 18.06
CA GLY A 33 26.94 -5.23 17.04
C GLY A 33 26.29 -5.45 15.69
N PHE A 34 26.82 -4.82 14.66
CA PHE A 34 26.52 -5.18 13.29
C PHE A 34 26.80 -6.69 13.13
N PRO A 35 25.83 -7.51 12.69
CA PRO A 35 26.09 -8.94 12.48
C PRO A 35 27.25 -9.07 11.51
N CYS A 36 28.39 -9.58 11.98
CA CYS A 36 29.62 -9.68 11.20
C CYS A 36 29.38 -10.64 10.04
N ALA A 37 28.95 -10.07 8.91
CA ALA A 37 28.57 -10.77 7.69
C ALA A 37 29.63 -10.59 6.58
N TYR A 38 30.74 -9.93 6.90
CA TYR A 38 31.84 -9.63 5.99
C TYR A 38 33.11 -10.32 6.46
N SER A 39 33.93 -10.77 5.52
CA SER A 39 35.28 -11.26 5.82
C SER A 39 36.17 -10.13 6.36
N GLU A 40 37.31 -10.47 6.95
CA GLU A 40 38.29 -9.48 7.42
C GLU A 40 38.81 -8.59 6.28
N GLU A 41 38.94 -9.16 5.08
CA GLU A 41 39.36 -8.45 3.87
C GLU A 41 38.29 -7.44 3.42
N GLU A 42 37.03 -7.86 3.41
CA GLU A 42 35.88 -7.01 3.07
C GLU A 42 35.69 -5.89 4.10
N THR A 43 35.83 -6.21 5.38
CA THR A 43 35.72 -5.23 6.48
C THR A 43 36.78 -4.15 6.36
N ARG A 44 38.03 -4.53 6.10
CA ARG A 44 39.14 -3.60 5.87
C ARG A 44 38.92 -2.76 4.61
N LYS A 45 38.42 -3.36 3.52
CA LYS A 45 38.06 -2.64 2.29
C LYS A 45 36.98 -1.57 2.57
N ILE A 46 35.96 -1.92 3.33
CA ILE A 46 34.88 -0.98 3.69
C ILE A 46 35.42 0.17 4.56
N LEU A 47 36.22 -0.14 5.58
CA LEU A 47 36.79 0.86 6.48
C LEU A 47 37.74 1.83 5.75
N ASN A 48 38.58 1.32 4.86
CA ASN A 48 39.50 2.16 4.07
C ASN A 48 38.70 3.15 3.22
N LYS A 49 37.71 2.69 2.46
CA LYS A 49 36.87 3.60 1.67
C LYS A 49 36.12 4.61 2.53
N LEU A 50 35.55 4.18 3.66
CA LEU A 50 34.83 5.07 4.56
C LEU A 50 35.72 6.19 5.12
N ASN A 51 36.99 5.89 5.38
CA ASN A 51 37.94 6.82 5.99
C ASN A 51 38.66 7.71 4.98
N GLU A 52 38.99 7.18 3.80
CA GLU A 52 39.85 7.86 2.81
C GLU A 52 39.04 8.62 1.76
N GLU A 53 37.86 8.14 1.37
CA GLU A 53 37.09 8.75 0.28
C GLU A 53 36.29 9.98 0.75
N ASP A 54 36.20 10.99 -0.11
CA ASP A 54 35.40 12.18 0.12
C ASP A 54 33.89 11.94 -0.10
N VAL A 55 33.07 12.98 0.13
CA VAL A 55 31.61 12.87 -0.01
C VAL A 55 31.21 12.58 -1.46
N GLU A 56 31.93 13.08 -2.46
CA GLU A 56 31.60 12.91 -3.88
C GLU A 56 31.95 11.50 -4.38
N GLN A 57 33.07 10.95 -3.90
CA GLN A 57 33.52 9.59 -4.14
C GLN A 57 32.59 8.57 -3.47
N LEU A 58 32.22 8.81 -2.20
CA LEU A 58 31.32 7.93 -1.46
C LEU A 58 29.87 7.98 -1.98
N TYR A 59 29.48 9.07 -2.66
CA TYR A 59 28.15 9.19 -3.27
C TYR A 59 27.90 8.21 -4.41
N LYS A 60 28.96 7.59 -4.95
CA LYS A 60 28.86 6.52 -5.96
C LYS A 60 28.28 5.22 -5.41
N TYR A 61 28.24 5.06 -4.08
CA TYR A 61 27.70 3.89 -3.40
C TYR A 61 26.25 4.11 -2.92
N ASN A 62 25.62 3.06 -2.39
CA ASN A 62 24.21 3.08 -2.00
C ASN A 62 23.97 3.83 -0.67
N ILE A 63 24.15 5.15 -0.69
CA ILE A 63 24.04 6.04 0.47
C ILE A 63 23.53 7.43 0.08
N SER A 64 22.71 8.03 0.94
CA SER A 64 22.15 9.37 0.71
C SER A 64 23.12 10.50 1.09
N LYS A 65 23.07 11.65 0.38
CA LYS A 65 23.88 12.86 0.70
C LYS A 65 23.82 13.29 2.17
N PHE A 66 22.62 13.22 2.78
CA PHE A 66 22.44 13.56 4.19
C PHE A 66 23.31 12.71 5.13
N ARG A 67 23.37 11.40 4.87
CA ARG A 67 24.16 10.43 5.64
C ARG A 67 25.65 10.59 5.42
N LEU A 68 26.07 10.92 4.20
CA LEU A 68 27.48 11.23 3.93
C LEU A 68 27.98 12.44 4.69
N LYS A 69 27.16 13.49 4.82
CA LYS A 69 27.49 14.66 5.66
C LYS A 69 27.66 14.29 7.14
N LYS A 70 26.94 13.27 7.63
CA LYS A 70 27.09 12.75 9.01
C LYS A 70 28.41 12.00 9.18
N ILE A 71 28.78 11.16 8.21
CA ILE A 71 30.09 10.47 8.18
C ILE A 71 31.22 11.49 8.14
N GLU A 72 31.13 12.49 7.27
CA GLU A 72 32.11 13.58 7.18
C GLU A 72 32.19 14.39 8.50
N GLY A 73 31.04 14.72 9.08
CA GLY A 73 30.96 15.42 10.36
C GLY A 73 31.57 14.63 11.51
N TRP A 74 31.41 13.30 11.52
CA TRP A 74 32.07 12.43 12.48
C TRP A 74 33.58 12.42 12.28
N ARG A 75 34.07 12.24 11.05
CA ARG A 75 35.52 12.26 10.74
C ARG A 75 36.20 13.54 11.20
N LYS A 76 35.54 14.68 11.01
CA LYS A 76 36.04 15.99 11.46
C LYS A 76 36.11 16.13 12.98
N LYS A 77 35.25 15.42 13.74
CA LYS A 77 35.13 15.56 15.20
C LYS A 77 35.91 14.49 15.98
N PHE A 78 35.92 13.26 15.48
CA PHE A 78 36.40 12.08 16.20
C PHE A 78 37.46 11.29 15.44
N GLY A 79 37.83 11.72 14.23
CA GLY A 79 38.82 11.04 13.40
C GLY A 79 38.26 9.84 12.64
N THR A 80 39.13 8.91 12.27
CA THR A 80 38.78 7.75 11.43
C THR A 80 37.95 6.71 12.19
N PHE A 81 37.09 5.99 11.47
CA PHE A 81 36.36 4.84 11.99
C PHE A 81 37.31 3.65 12.19
N MET A 82 37.26 3.06 13.37
CA MET A 82 38.04 1.88 13.76
C MET A 82 37.27 0.58 13.53
N SER A 83 35.94 0.64 13.51
CA SER A 83 35.08 -0.51 13.26
C SER A 83 33.81 -0.09 12.52
N LEU A 84 33.19 -1.05 11.84
CA LEU A 84 31.90 -0.83 11.14
C LEU A 84 30.74 -0.56 12.12
N ASP A 85 30.91 -0.97 13.39
CA ASP A 85 29.93 -0.76 14.45
C ASP A 85 29.85 0.71 14.86
N GLN A 86 30.96 1.46 14.82
CA GLN A 86 30.96 2.88 15.14
C GLN A 86 30.07 3.70 14.20
N VAL A 87 29.81 3.21 12.98
CA VAL A 87 28.90 3.87 12.04
C VAL A 87 27.43 3.71 12.47
N LEU A 88 27.10 2.69 13.27
CA LEU A 88 25.76 2.54 13.87
C LEU A 88 25.48 3.60 14.94
N GLU A 89 26.51 4.21 15.53
CA GLU A 89 26.36 5.29 16.51
C GLU A 89 25.88 6.61 15.85
N LEU A 90 25.91 6.68 14.52
CA LEU A 90 25.43 7.84 13.77
C LEU A 90 23.91 7.77 13.57
N ASP A 91 23.23 8.87 13.93
CA ASP A 91 21.80 9.03 13.66
C ASP A 91 21.45 8.82 12.18
N GLY A 92 20.49 7.93 11.94
CA GLY A 92 19.99 7.59 10.61
C GLY A 92 20.67 6.40 9.94
N PHE A 93 21.62 5.74 10.60
CA PHE A 93 22.29 4.52 10.13
C PHE A 93 21.76 3.27 10.82
N GLY A 94 20.62 2.76 10.36
CA GLY A 94 20.14 1.44 10.77
C GLY A 94 20.88 0.30 10.08
N ILE A 95 20.86 -0.90 10.68
CA ILE A 95 21.55 -2.12 10.20
C ILE A 95 21.25 -2.40 8.71
N THR A 96 19.99 -2.29 8.29
CA THR A 96 19.58 -2.54 6.89
C THR A 96 20.17 -1.53 5.90
N VAL A 97 20.33 -0.28 6.32
CA VAL A 97 20.89 0.79 5.48
C VAL A 97 22.39 0.58 5.34
N LEU A 98 23.08 0.34 6.46
CA LEU A 98 24.52 0.07 6.47
C LEU A 98 24.87 -1.18 5.68
N ARG A 99 24.07 -2.25 5.78
CA ARG A 99 24.27 -3.46 4.98
C ARG A 99 24.28 -3.14 3.49
N LYS A 100 23.28 -2.43 2.99
CA LYS A 100 23.21 -2.04 1.57
C LYS A 100 24.37 -1.16 1.12
N PHE A 101 24.81 -0.26 1.99
CA PHE A 101 25.94 0.63 1.72
C PHE A 101 27.26 -0.16 1.66
N TYR A 102 27.54 -0.97 2.67
CA TYR A 102 28.73 -1.82 2.74
C TYR A 102 28.77 -2.87 1.62
N ASP A 103 27.64 -3.51 1.32
CA ASP A 103 27.50 -4.43 0.18
C ASP A 103 27.88 -3.74 -1.14
N SER A 104 27.50 -2.47 -1.31
CA SER A 104 27.84 -1.71 -2.52
C SER A 104 29.33 -1.34 -2.60
N ILE A 105 30.01 -1.18 -1.46
CA ILE A 105 31.45 -0.96 -1.38
C ILE A 105 32.22 -2.24 -1.74
N VAL A 106 31.79 -3.37 -1.19
CA VAL A 106 32.41 -4.68 -1.42
C VAL A 106 32.34 -5.05 -2.90
N LYS A 107 31.17 -4.83 -3.53
CA LYS A 107 30.89 -5.20 -4.92
C LYS A 107 31.52 -4.30 -6.00
N ASN A 108 32.28 -3.26 -5.64
CA ASN A 108 32.93 -2.28 -6.54
C ASN A 108 32.00 -1.49 -7.51
N PRO A 109 32.33 -0.22 -7.83
CA PRO A 109 31.48 0.63 -8.66
C PRO A 109 31.30 0.17 -10.11
N GLU A 110 32.23 -0.58 -10.69
CA GLU A 110 32.17 -1.01 -12.10
C GLU A 110 31.16 -2.15 -12.31
N ASP A 111 31.04 -3.06 -11.35
CA ASP A 111 29.92 -4.01 -11.29
C ASP A 111 28.61 -3.30 -10.91
N VAL A 112 28.70 -2.13 -10.24
CA VAL A 112 27.55 -1.27 -9.96
C VAL A 112 27.15 -0.44 -11.16
N GLU A 113 28.01 -0.08 -12.12
CA GLU A 113 27.59 0.56 -13.39
C GLU A 113 26.90 -0.45 -14.32
N ALA A 114 27.43 -1.67 -14.41
CA ALA A 114 26.74 -2.79 -15.05
C ALA A 114 25.46 -3.19 -14.30
N ALA A 115 25.44 -3.05 -12.96
CA ALA A 115 24.25 -3.26 -12.13
C ALA A 115 23.38 -2.00 -11.95
N ALA A 116 23.77 -0.82 -12.44
CA ALA A 116 23.04 0.46 -12.40
C ALA A 116 22.36 0.74 -13.73
N GLN A 117 22.99 0.32 -14.83
CA GLN A 117 22.27 0.05 -16.08
C GLN A 117 21.28 -1.11 -15.90
N LYS A 118 21.59 -2.06 -15.00
CA LYS A 118 20.64 -3.04 -14.44
C LYS A 118 20.10 -2.64 -13.06
N VAL A 119 20.04 -1.35 -12.69
CA VAL A 119 19.15 -0.91 -11.59
C VAL A 119 17.77 -0.99 -12.21
N VAL A 120 17.32 -2.24 -12.25
CA VAL A 120 16.00 -2.71 -11.89
C VAL A 120 15.04 -1.54 -11.96
N LYS A 121 14.33 -1.44 -13.10
CA LYS A 121 12.96 -0.94 -13.13
C LYS A 121 12.30 -1.47 -11.86
N LYS A 122 12.31 -0.71 -10.78
CA LYS A 122 11.64 -1.12 -9.54
C LYS A 122 10.19 -1.06 -9.95
N ASP A 123 9.64 -2.20 -10.33
CA ASP A 123 8.24 -2.29 -10.68
C ASP A 123 7.47 -1.72 -9.50
N VAL A 124 6.86 -0.55 -9.74
CA VAL A 124 6.14 0.18 -8.73
C VAL A 124 4.98 -0.72 -8.35
N LYS A 125 5.00 -1.22 -7.11
CA LYS A 125 3.90 -2.02 -6.58
C LYS A 125 2.72 -1.09 -6.36
N PHE A 126 1.68 -1.24 -7.17
CA PHE A 126 0.46 -0.46 -7.08
C PHE A 126 -0.63 -1.16 -6.27
N THR A 127 -0.53 -2.46 -6.02
CA THR A 127 -1.57 -3.23 -5.32
C THR A 127 -1.02 -4.04 -4.17
N THR A 128 -1.89 -4.31 -3.19
CA THR A 128 -1.69 -5.28 -2.12
C THR A 128 -2.94 -6.17 -2.05
N PRO A 129 -2.84 -7.51 -2.18
CA PRO A 129 -1.64 -8.25 -2.60
C PRO A 129 -1.15 -7.84 -4.00
N ILE A 130 0.05 -8.28 -4.37
CA ILE A 130 0.60 -7.95 -5.70
C ILE A 130 -0.31 -8.55 -6.77
N PHE A 131 -0.69 -7.73 -7.74
CA PHE A 131 -1.55 -8.15 -8.83
C PHE A 131 -0.79 -9.09 -9.77
N PRO A 132 -1.20 -10.35 -9.92
CA PRO A 132 -0.38 -11.35 -10.57
C PRO A 132 -0.56 -11.30 -12.11
N VAL A 133 0.52 -11.55 -12.85
CA VAL A 133 0.51 -11.36 -14.32
C VAL A 133 -0.31 -12.43 -15.05
N ASN A 134 -0.40 -13.63 -14.48
CA ASN A 134 -1.12 -14.77 -15.05
C ASN A 134 -2.65 -14.58 -15.09
N ILE A 135 -3.22 -13.68 -14.29
CA ILE A 135 -4.67 -13.44 -14.29
C ILE A 135 -5.09 -12.36 -15.29
N ILE A 136 -4.17 -11.46 -15.69
CA ILE A 136 -4.46 -10.35 -16.61
C ILE A 136 -5.25 -10.79 -17.85
N PRO A 137 -4.88 -11.88 -18.56
CA PRO A 137 -5.59 -12.29 -19.77
C PRO A 137 -7.00 -12.84 -19.53
N LYS A 138 -7.34 -13.17 -18.27
CA LYS A 138 -8.62 -13.77 -17.88
C LYS A 138 -9.66 -12.74 -17.40
N ILE A 139 -9.24 -11.50 -17.14
CA ILE A 139 -10.12 -10.48 -16.57
C ILE A 139 -10.98 -9.86 -17.68
N GLN A 140 -12.29 -9.93 -17.49
CA GLN A 140 -13.31 -9.35 -18.36
C GLN A 140 -14.06 -8.22 -17.66
N SER A 141 -13.91 -8.10 -16.34
CA SER A 141 -14.64 -7.13 -15.53
C SER A 141 -13.86 -6.67 -14.31
N CYS A 142 -14.01 -5.40 -13.96
CA CYS A 142 -13.38 -4.79 -12.80
C CYS A 142 -14.41 -3.88 -12.10
N VAL A 143 -14.49 -3.94 -10.78
CA VAL A 143 -15.24 -2.99 -9.97
C VAL A 143 -14.27 -2.24 -9.07
N SER A 144 -14.24 -0.92 -9.19
CA SER A 144 -13.53 -0.06 -8.24
C SER A 144 -14.50 0.50 -7.21
N LEU A 145 -14.06 0.54 -5.95
CA LEU A 145 -14.82 1.05 -4.82
C LEU A 145 -14.08 2.21 -4.16
N TYR A 146 -14.79 3.29 -3.90
CA TYR A 146 -14.31 4.39 -3.09
C TYR A 146 -15.21 4.57 -1.86
N VAL A 147 -14.60 4.52 -0.68
CA VAL A 147 -15.30 4.66 0.60
C VAL A 147 -15.03 6.06 1.14
N GLY A 148 -16.03 6.93 1.02
CA GLY A 148 -16.07 8.27 1.56
C GLY A 148 -16.48 8.33 3.02
N LEU A 149 -16.85 9.52 3.48
CA LEU A 149 -17.46 9.72 4.79
C LEU A 149 -18.96 9.40 4.75
N ASP A 150 -19.65 10.00 3.77
CA ASP A 150 -21.11 9.90 3.66
C ASP A 150 -21.55 8.97 2.52
N TYR A 151 -20.63 8.46 1.69
CA TYR A 151 -20.95 7.62 0.54
C TYR A 151 -19.97 6.46 0.37
N VAL A 152 -20.49 5.30 -0.03
CA VAL A 152 -19.72 4.27 -0.74
C VAL A 152 -20.08 4.35 -2.20
N THR A 153 -19.11 4.57 -3.08
CA THR A 153 -19.33 4.63 -4.53
C THR A 153 -18.57 3.51 -5.23
N TRP A 154 -19.12 3.05 -6.35
CA TRP A 154 -18.45 2.06 -7.17
C TRP A 154 -18.65 2.32 -8.66
N ALA A 155 -17.64 1.91 -9.43
CA ALA A 155 -17.65 1.94 -10.89
C ALA A 155 -17.30 0.56 -11.44
N ARG A 156 -18.17 0.02 -12.31
CA ARG A 156 -17.99 -1.27 -12.98
C ARG A 156 -17.54 -1.07 -14.41
N PHE A 157 -16.39 -1.64 -14.73
CA PHE A 157 -15.80 -1.65 -16.06
C PHE A 157 -15.93 -3.03 -16.69
N LYS A 158 -16.35 -3.05 -17.96
CA LYS A 158 -16.25 -4.23 -18.83
C LYS A 158 -15.02 -4.08 -19.73
N LEU A 159 -14.22 -5.14 -19.78
CA LEU A 159 -12.98 -5.22 -20.54
C LEU A 159 -13.17 -6.19 -21.70
N SER A 160 -12.59 -5.85 -22.85
CA SER A 160 -12.52 -6.68 -24.05
C SER A 160 -11.13 -6.53 -24.66
N LYS A 161 -10.62 -7.56 -25.36
CA LYS A 161 -9.24 -7.56 -25.87
C LYS A 161 -8.98 -6.49 -26.93
N ASP A 162 -10.01 -6.11 -27.70
CA ASP A 162 -9.86 -5.26 -28.88
C ASP A 162 -10.85 -4.07 -28.90
N GLU A 163 -11.56 -3.84 -27.80
CA GLU A 163 -12.53 -2.75 -27.69
C GLU A 163 -12.16 -1.81 -26.52
N PRO A 164 -12.65 -0.55 -26.56
CA PRO A 164 -12.52 0.36 -25.43
C PRO A 164 -13.09 -0.22 -24.14
N THR A 165 -12.51 0.17 -23.01
CA THR A 165 -13.11 -0.13 -21.71
C THR A 165 -14.45 0.58 -21.60
N VAL A 166 -15.51 -0.17 -21.26
CA VAL A 166 -16.86 0.40 -21.13
C VAL A 166 -17.25 0.48 -19.67
N LEU A 167 -17.70 1.66 -19.23
CA LEU A 167 -18.35 1.82 -17.92
C LEU A 167 -19.77 1.25 -18.01
N THR A 168 -20.04 0.18 -17.28
CA THR A 168 -21.31 -0.57 -17.32
C THR A 168 -22.16 -0.40 -16.07
N GLY A 169 -21.59 0.14 -15.00
CA GLY A 169 -22.32 0.46 -13.78
C GLY A 169 -21.59 1.56 -13.03
N TRP A 170 -22.32 2.49 -12.45
CA TRP A 170 -21.76 3.60 -11.70
C TRP A 170 -22.83 4.09 -10.74
N ASN A 171 -22.59 3.90 -9.44
CA ASN A 171 -23.63 4.15 -8.44
C ASN A 171 -23.01 4.42 -7.06
N SER A 172 -23.85 4.89 -6.14
CA SER A 172 -23.49 5.17 -4.76
C SER A 172 -24.43 4.48 -3.77
N PHE A 173 -23.99 4.46 -2.53
CA PHE A 173 -24.82 4.16 -1.37
C PHE A 173 -24.51 5.19 -0.28
N GLN A 174 -25.53 5.95 0.11
CA GLN A 174 -25.41 6.97 1.15
C GLN A 174 -25.41 6.35 2.55
N ILE A 175 -24.46 6.79 3.37
CA ILE A 175 -24.30 6.43 4.76
C ILE A 175 -24.80 7.60 5.62
N ASN A 176 -26.02 7.47 6.15
CA ASN A 176 -26.72 8.59 6.80
C ASN A 176 -26.32 8.85 8.27
N ASP A 177 -25.36 8.12 8.85
CA ASP A 177 -25.02 8.26 10.27
C ASP A 177 -23.50 8.35 10.52
N ARG A 178 -23.11 9.32 11.34
CA ARG A 178 -21.73 9.60 11.76
C ARG A 178 -21.30 8.75 12.96
N LYS A 179 -22.23 8.08 13.64
CA LYS A 179 -21.97 7.20 14.80
C LYS A 179 -22.63 5.84 14.60
N LEU A 180 -22.24 5.17 13.53
CA LEU A 180 -22.74 3.82 13.25
C LEU A 180 -22.28 2.84 14.32
N HIS A 181 -23.24 2.22 14.98
CA HIS A 181 -22.97 1.02 15.76
C HIS A 181 -22.61 -0.13 14.81
N VAL A 182 -21.86 -1.13 15.29
CA VAL A 182 -21.41 -2.27 14.46
C VAL A 182 -22.58 -3.00 13.79
N SER A 183 -23.74 -3.09 14.46
CA SER A 183 -24.96 -3.68 13.88
C SER A 183 -25.47 -2.93 12.64
N GLU A 184 -25.37 -1.60 12.62
CA GLU A 184 -25.78 -0.78 11.49
C GLU A 184 -24.78 -0.88 10.35
N LEU A 185 -23.48 -0.95 10.67
CA LEU A 185 -22.45 -1.26 9.68
C LEU A 185 -22.73 -2.59 8.98
N ILE A 186 -23.05 -3.65 9.73
CA ILE A 186 -23.39 -4.96 9.15
C ILE A 186 -24.59 -4.85 8.21
N ARG A 187 -25.65 -4.14 8.61
CA ARG A 187 -26.83 -3.92 7.76
C ARG A 187 -26.46 -3.19 6.46
N ASN A 188 -25.74 -2.08 6.57
CA ASN A 188 -25.33 -1.28 5.42
C ASN A 188 -24.42 -2.09 4.50
N VAL A 189 -23.44 -2.83 5.03
CA VAL A 189 -22.54 -3.70 4.25
C VAL A 189 -23.33 -4.78 3.52
N THR A 190 -24.34 -5.37 4.16
CA THR A 190 -25.19 -6.39 3.53
C THR A 190 -25.94 -5.83 2.33
N GLN A 191 -26.51 -4.62 2.46
CA GLN A 191 -27.20 -3.92 1.38
C GLN A 191 -26.23 -3.53 0.26
N ILE A 192 -25.10 -2.90 0.61
CA ILE A 192 -24.04 -2.51 -0.33
C ILE A 192 -23.55 -3.73 -1.11
N ASN A 193 -23.34 -4.88 -0.45
CA ASN A 193 -22.95 -6.11 -1.11
C ASN A 193 -23.99 -6.55 -2.16
N GLN A 194 -25.28 -6.45 -1.88
CA GLN A 194 -26.31 -6.81 -2.88
C GLN A 194 -26.32 -5.86 -4.09
N LEU A 195 -25.95 -4.59 -3.91
CA LEU A 195 -25.93 -3.58 -4.97
C LEU A 195 -24.66 -3.62 -5.83
N ILE A 196 -23.52 -4.02 -5.25
CA ILE A 196 -22.27 -4.13 -5.98
C ILE A 196 -22.35 -5.30 -6.98
N PRO A 197 -22.16 -5.04 -8.28
CA PRO A 197 -22.25 -6.08 -9.30
C PRO A 197 -21.11 -7.09 -9.20
N GLU A 198 -21.33 -8.26 -9.80
CA GLU A 198 -20.28 -9.27 -9.96
C GLU A 198 -19.19 -8.80 -10.94
N ALA A 199 -17.95 -9.09 -10.57
CA ALA A 199 -16.76 -8.83 -11.38
C ALA A 199 -15.61 -9.79 -11.02
N ASP A 200 -14.66 -9.93 -11.94
CA ASP A 200 -13.48 -10.77 -11.76
C ASP A 200 -12.51 -10.17 -10.72
N VAL A 201 -12.49 -8.83 -10.65
CA VAL A 201 -11.61 -8.08 -9.76
C VAL A 201 -12.34 -6.93 -9.09
N TYR A 202 -12.12 -6.80 -7.79
CA TYR A 202 -12.55 -5.70 -6.96
C TYR A 202 -11.33 -4.91 -6.48
N VAL A 203 -11.34 -3.59 -6.67
CA VAL A 203 -10.24 -2.72 -6.27
C VAL A 203 -10.73 -1.61 -5.35
N VAL A 204 -10.07 -1.42 -4.23
CA VAL A 204 -10.36 -0.33 -3.28
C VAL A 204 -9.09 0.46 -3.03
N GLU A 205 -9.19 1.77 -2.82
CA GLU A 205 -8.02 2.54 -2.42
C GLU A 205 -7.52 2.09 -1.04
N ASN A 206 -6.22 1.87 -0.93
CA ASN A 206 -5.58 1.51 0.34
C ASN A 206 -5.76 2.67 1.32
N PRO A 207 -6.45 2.46 2.46
CA PRO A 207 -6.63 3.51 3.44
C PRO A 207 -5.27 4.00 3.95
N ALA A 208 -5.19 5.29 4.30
CA ALA A 208 -4.03 5.80 5.01
C ALA A 208 -3.89 5.01 6.32
N VAL A 209 -2.83 4.22 6.47
CA VAL A 209 -2.47 3.71 7.79
C VAL A 209 -2.06 4.94 8.57
N ALA A 210 -2.92 5.38 9.50
CA ALA A 210 -2.55 6.42 10.43
C ALA A 210 -1.28 5.93 11.13
N GLN A 211 -0.13 6.48 10.75
CA GLN A 211 1.10 6.25 11.49
C GLN A 211 0.80 6.63 12.94
N ALA A 212 1.31 5.84 13.88
CA ALA A 212 1.11 5.97 15.33
C ALA A 212 1.58 7.31 15.94
N VAL A 213 1.77 8.34 15.12
CA VAL A 213 2.25 9.69 15.43
C VAL A 213 1.17 10.76 15.19
N ALA A 214 -0.03 10.40 14.72
CA ALA A 214 -1.08 11.39 14.44
C ALA A 214 -1.70 11.91 15.74
N MET A 215 -1.28 13.11 16.16
CA MET A 215 -2.01 14.01 17.05
C MET A 215 -3.34 14.47 16.41
N GLY A 216 -4.22 13.52 16.09
CA GLY A 216 -5.57 13.79 15.60
C GLY A 216 -6.57 13.91 16.74
N SER A 217 -7.66 14.66 16.52
CA SER A 217 -8.78 14.68 17.48
C SER A 217 -9.40 13.28 17.62
N ALA A 218 -9.99 12.98 18.77
CA ALA A 218 -10.70 11.71 18.98
C ALA A 218 -11.78 11.45 17.91
N THR A 219 -12.40 12.51 17.40
CA THR A 219 -13.36 12.46 16.29
C THR A 219 -12.73 11.93 15.01
N GLN A 220 -11.54 12.43 14.63
CA GLN A 220 -10.86 11.98 13.41
C GLN A 220 -10.43 10.51 13.51
N THR A 221 -9.97 10.09 14.69
CA THR A 221 -9.63 8.69 14.96
C THR A 221 -10.85 7.79 14.80
N ASN A 222 -12.00 8.18 15.37
CA ASN A 222 -13.25 7.41 15.24
C ASN A 222 -13.71 7.29 13.78
N ILE A 223 -13.65 8.38 13.01
CA ILE A 223 -13.98 8.37 11.57
C ILE A 223 -13.08 7.39 10.82
N ASN A 224 -11.77 7.43 11.07
CA ASN A 224 -10.81 6.53 10.40
C ASN A 224 -11.04 5.07 10.77
N VAL A 225 -11.39 4.79 12.04
CA VAL A 225 -11.74 3.44 12.50
C VAL A 225 -13.00 2.93 11.81
N GLN A 226 -14.07 3.71 11.80
CA GLN A 226 -15.33 3.34 11.13
C GLN A 226 -15.12 3.10 9.63
N LYS A 227 -14.39 3.98 8.95
CA LYS A 227 -14.03 3.80 7.53
C LYS A 227 -13.23 2.51 7.31
N SER A 228 -12.26 2.22 8.17
CA SER A 228 -11.46 1.00 8.08
C SER A 228 -12.30 -0.27 8.32
N GLN A 229 -13.22 -0.23 9.28
CA GLN A 229 -14.16 -1.32 9.54
C GLN A 229 -15.07 -1.56 8.34
N LEU A 230 -15.63 -0.50 7.76
CA LEU A 230 -16.50 -0.58 6.59
C LEU A 230 -15.76 -1.17 5.39
N ILE A 231 -14.55 -0.67 5.08
CA ILE A 231 -13.71 -1.22 4.02
C ILE A 231 -13.45 -2.71 4.28
N ALA A 232 -13.03 -3.09 5.49
CA ALA A 232 -12.73 -4.48 5.81
C ALA A 232 -13.94 -5.41 5.64
N MET A 233 -15.12 -4.99 6.12
CA MET A 233 -16.34 -5.78 6.02
C MET A 233 -16.81 -5.94 4.56
N ILE A 234 -16.81 -4.86 3.76
CA ILE A 234 -17.16 -4.93 2.34
C ILE A 234 -16.17 -5.83 1.61
N MET A 235 -14.86 -5.64 1.83
CA MET A 235 -13.83 -6.42 1.14
C MET A 235 -13.92 -7.92 1.46
N LEU A 236 -14.22 -8.27 2.72
CA LEU A 236 -14.45 -9.66 3.11
C LEU A 236 -15.67 -10.27 2.39
N MET A 237 -16.78 -9.53 2.29
CA MET A 237 -17.96 -9.98 1.58
C MET A 237 -17.70 -10.18 0.09
N LEU A 238 -16.93 -9.28 -0.52
CA LEU A 238 -16.54 -9.39 -1.94
C LEU A 238 -15.54 -10.53 -2.17
N SER A 239 -14.63 -10.80 -1.22
CA SER A 239 -13.68 -11.92 -1.34
C SER A 239 -14.36 -13.29 -1.31
N ASN A 240 -15.52 -13.38 -0.66
CA ASN A 240 -16.30 -14.61 -0.60
C ASN A 240 -17.14 -14.88 -1.86
N ARG A 241 -17.06 -14.03 -2.88
CA ARG A 241 -17.73 -14.25 -4.18
C ARG A 241 -16.90 -15.09 -5.15
N VAL A 242 -15.68 -15.49 -4.77
CA VAL A 242 -14.84 -16.35 -5.62
C VAL A 242 -15.48 -17.74 -5.70
N PRO A 243 -15.70 -18.30 -6.91
CA PRO A 243 -16.21 -19.67 -7.05
C PRO A 243 -15.28 -20.67 -6.37
N ASP A 244 -15.82 -21.79 -5.86
CA ASP A 244 -15.06 -22.91 -5.31
C ASP A 244 -14.12 -23.49 -6.38
N SER A 245 -12.92 -22.91 -6.46
CA SER A 245 -11.85 -23.34 -7.35
C SER A 245 -10.65 -23.76 -6.51
N SER A 246 -9.90 -24.74 -6.99
CA SER A 246 -8.74 -25.32 -6.29
C SER A 246 -7.57 -24.34 -6.10
N GLU A 247 -7.58 -23.18 -6.78
CA GLU A 247 -6.58 -22.11 -6.60
C GLU A 247 -7.21 -20.91 -5.89
N ILE A 248 -6.74 -20.60 -4.67
CA ILE A 248 -7.13 -19.39 -3.95
C ILE A 248 -6.43 -18.19 -4.61
N VAL A 249 -7.08 -17.60 -5.61
CA VAL A 249 -6.64 -16.34 -6.23
C VAL A 249 -7.41 -15.19 -5.59
N PRO A 250 -6.74 -14.16 -5.04
CA PRO A 250 -7.42 -12.98 -4.55
C PRO A 250 -8.18 -12.29 -5.69
N ASN A 251 -9.47 -12.02 -5.50
CA ASN A 251 -10.25 -11.13 -6.36
C ASN A 251 -10.30 -9.69 -5.82
N VAL A 252 -9.89 -9.46 -4.56
CA VAL A 252 -9.86 -8.13 -3.94
C VAL A 252 -8.43 -7.59 -3.84
N TYR A 253 -8.24 -6.33 -4.24
CA TYR A 253 -6.94 -5.64 -4.22
C TYR A 253 -7.03 -4.23 -3.62
N PHE A 254 -6.08 -3.90 -2.75
CA PHE A 254 -5.88 -2.56 -2.21
C PHE A 254 -4.92 -1.78 -3.09
N PHE A 255 -5.41 -0.74 -3.75
CA PHE A 255 -4.66 0.09 -4.67
C PHE A 255 -3.92 1.22 -3.94
N LYS A 256 -2.70 1.53 -4.39
CA LYS A 256 -1.81 2.49 -3.74
C LYS A 256 -2.49 3.85 -3.57
N GLN A 257 -2.44 4.34 -2.34
CA GLN A 257 -3.02 5.62 -1.95
C GLN A 257 -2.51 6.76 -2.84
N TYR A 258 -3.43 7.63 -3.27
CA TYR A 258 -3.19 8.80 -4.13
C TYR A 258 -2.64 8.47 -5.52
N ALA A 259 -2.50 7.21 -5.91
CA ALA A 259 -2.04 6.87 -7.25
C ALA A 259 -3.03 7.37 -8.32
N SER A 260 -4.33 7.25 -8.07
CA SER A 260 -5.35 7.81 -8.98
C SER A 260 -5.28 9.32 -9.07
N ALA A 261 -5.18 9.99 -7.92
CA ALA A 261 -5.09 11.45 -7.88
C ALA A 261 -3.87 11.98 -8.64
N ARG A 262 -2.71 11.31 -8.51
CA ARG A 262 -1.49 11.66 -9.24
C ARG A 262 -1.61 11.42 -10.73
N LEU A 263 -2.18 10.27 -11.13
CA LEU A 263 -2.34 9.92 -12.54
C LEU A 263 -3.20 10.95 -13.28
N PHE A 264 -4.26 11.43 -12.64
CA PHE A 264 -5.22 12.35 -13.23
C PHE A 264 -4.95 13.83 -12.91
N GLY A 265 -3.81 14.15 -12.29
CA GLY A 265 -3.41 15.54 -12.03
C GLY A 265 -4.25 16.26 -10.97
N ILE A 266 -4.99 15.53 -10.13
CA ILE A 266 -5.80 16.07 -9.02
C ILE A 266 -5.12 15.89 -7.66
N TYR A 267 -3.80 15.68 -7.65
CA TYR A 267 -2.97 15.67 -6.44
C TYR A 267 -2.10 16.93 -6.42
N VAL A 268 -2.46 17.90 -5.60
CA VAL A 268 -1.81 19.22 -5.52
C VAL A 268 -1.21 19.40 -4.12
N GLY A 269 0.11 19.63 -4.06
CA GLY A 269 0.82 19.66 -2.78
C GLY A 269 0.77 18.30 -2.09
N ASN A 270 -0.06 18.18 -1.05
CA ASN A 270 -0.33 16.94 -0.33
C ASN A 270 -1.82 16.60 -0.25
N GLU A 271 -2.64 17.25 -1.06
CA GLU A 271 -4.10 17.11 -1.02
C GLU A 271 -4.65 16.63 -2.35
N ARG A 272 -5.80 15.96 -2.25
CA ARG A 272 -6.60 15.60 -3.41
C ARG A 272 -7.61 16.71 -3.65
N VAL A 273 -7.63 17.24 -4.86
CA VAL A 273 -8.65 18.19 -5.32
C VAL A 273 -9.79 17.45 -6.04
N SER A 274 -10.85 18.18 -6.39
CA SER A 274 -12.06 17.61 -6.98
C SER A 274 -11.81 16.82 -8.27
N ALA A 275 -12.50 15.69 -8.40
CA ALA A 275 -12.51 14.85 -9.60
C ALA A 275 -13.47 15.34 -10.69
N ASP A 276 -14.42 16.23 -10.38
CA ASP A 276 -15.54 16.57 -11.26
C ASP A 276 -15.08 17.10 -12.63
N GLY A 277 -14.13 18.03 -12.65
CA GLY A 277 -13.60 18.59 -13.90
C GLY A 277 -12.89 17.55 -14.78
N VAL A 278 -12.18 16.60 -14.17
CA VAL A 278 -11.52 15.51 -14.90
C VAL A 278 -12.55 14.55 -15.48
N VAL A 279 -13.58 14.22 -14.71
CA VAL A 279 -14.65 13.32 -15.14
C VAL A 279 -15.44 13.90 -16.31
N ARG A 280 -15.81 15.19 -16.25
CA ARG A 280 -16.47 15.88 -17.37
C ARG A 280 -15.61 15.88 -18.63
N SER A 281 -14.32 16.18 -18.48
CA SER A 281 -13.35 16.10 -19.57
C SER A 281 -13.26 14.68 -20.18
N LEU A 282 -13.29 13.64 -19.35
CA LEU A 282 -13.33 12.24 -19.80
C LEU A 282 -14.65 11.91 -20.52
N MET A 283 -15.79 12.48 -20.11
CA MET A 283 -17.07 12.28 -20.79
C MET A 283 -17.08 12.87 -22.20
N GLU A 284 -16.41 14.01 -22.40
CA GLU A 284 -16.32 14.71 -23.68
C GLU A 284 -15.26 14.10 -24.59
N ARG A 285 -14.04 13.91 -24.06
CA ARG A 285 -12.87 13.54 -24.85
C ARG A 285 -12.59 12.04 -24.89
N GLN A 286 -13.15 11.27 -23.96
CA GLN A 286 -12.89 9.82 -23.77
C GLN A 286 -11.41 9.45 -23.49
N ILE A 287 -10.58 10.46 -23.23
CA ILE A 287 -9.14 10.37 -22.95
C ILE A 287 -8.80 11.28 -21.75
N GLY A 288 -7.73 10.95 -21.01
CA GLY A 288 -7.35 11.69 -19.81
C GLY A 288 -6.92 13.14 -20.10
N PRO A 289 -6.91 14.04 -19.08
CA PRO A 289 -6.63 15.46 -19.27
C PRO A 289 -5.24 15.76 -19.87
N ASN A 290 -4.28 14.86 -19.66
CA ASN A 290 -2.89 14.98 -20.15
C ASN A 290 -2.56 14.01 -21.29
N GLU A 291 -3.58 13.48 -21.98
CA GLU A 291 -3.40 12.53 -23.07
C GLU A 291 -3.80 13.18 -24.39
N GLU A 292 -2.87 13.19 -25.35
CA GLU A 292 -3.13 13.60 -26.73
C GLU A 292 -3.59 12.41 -27.59
N SER A 293 -3.13 11.21 -27.25
CA SER A 293 -3.57 9.95 -27.84
C SER A 293 -3.50 8.84 -26.80
N VAL A 294 -4.15 7.71 -27.08
CA VAL A 294 -4.12 6.55 -26.20
C VAL A 294 -3.39 5.43 -26.92
N GLU A 295 -2.28 4.96 -26.35
CA GLU A 295 -1.43 3.89 -26.92
C GLU A 295 -2.23 2.61 -27.20
N ASN A 296 -3.17 2.26 -26.32
CA ASN A 296 -3.99 1.05 -26.43
C ASN A 296 -5.49 1.41 -26.50
N VAL A 297 -6.21 0.83 -27.45
CA VAL A 297 -7.68 0.98 -27.59
C VAL A 297 -8.39 0.69 -26.26
N GLN A 298 -7.93 -0.31 -25.52
CA GLN A 298 -8.53 -0.72 -24.24
C GLN A 298 -8.42 0.37 -23.15
N SER A 299 -7.43 1.24 -23.21
CA SER A 299 -7.25 2.34 -22.24
C SER A 299 -8.13 3.56 -22.51
N LYS A 300 -8.87 3.57 -23.62
CA LYS A 300 -9.98 4.51 -23.85
C LYS A 300 -11.17 4.08 -22.99
N VAL A 301 -11.91 5.06 -22.49
CA VAL A 301 -13.12 4.82 -21.69
C VAL A 301 -14.35 5.29 -22.44
N VAL A 302 -15.31 4.38 -22.60
CA VAL A 302 -16.64 4.69 -23.14
C VAL A 302 -17.62 4.77 -21.97
N ILE A 303 -18.28 5.91 -21.86
CA ILE A 303 -19.31 6.17 -20.84
C ILE A 303 -20.65 6.26 -21.57
N PRO A 304 -21.55 5.27 -21.41
CA PRO A 304 -22.88 5.31 -22.00
C PRO A 304 -23.65 6.57 -21.58
N SER A 305 -24.47 7.12 -22.48
CA SER A 305 -25.25 8.35 -22.23
C SER A 305 -26.12 8.26 -20.98
N GLY A 306 -26.74 7.12 -20.72
CA GLY A 306 -27.53 6.89 -19.50
C GLY A 306 -26.71 7.10 -18.21
N LEU A 307 -25.46 6.64 -18.16
CA LEU A 307 -24.59 6.84 -16.99
C LEU A 307 -24.08 8.28 -16.89
N LYS A 308 -23.95 9.00 -18.01
CA LYS A 308 -23.66 10.44 -17.98
C LYS A 308 -24.81 11.21 -17.35
N VAL A 309 -26.05 10.92 -17.74
CA VAL A 309 -27.25 11.54 -17.16
C VAL A 309 -27.32 11.26 -15.65
N VAL A 310 -27.14 10.00 -15.24
CA VAL A 310 -27.11 9.63 -13.81
C VAL A 310 -26.05 10.43 -13.05
N TYR A 311 -24.85 10.60 -13.62
CA TYR A 311 -23.82 11.43 -12.98
C TYR A 311 -24.28 12.89 -12.84
N GLU A 312 -24.82 13.51 -13.90
CA GLU A 312 -25.24 14.91 -13.87
C GLU A 312 -26.43 15.19 -12.95
N GLU A 313 -27.33 14.22 -12.76
CA GLU A 313 -28.51 14.34 -11.90
C GLU A 313 -28.17 14.28 -10.40
N ASN A 314 -27.03 13.69 -10.02
CA ASN A 314 -26.58 13.62 -8.64
C ASN A 314 -26.07 14.97 -8.12
N ASP A 315 -26.14 15.18 -6.81
CA ASP A 315 -25.63 16.40 -6.19
C ASP A 315 -24.09 16.50 -6.22
N ASN A 316 -23.57 17.69 -5.91
CA ASN A 316 -22.14 17.96 -6.00
C ASN A 316 -21.28 17.02 -5.15
N ALA A 317 -21.74 16.64 -3.95
CA ALA A 317 -20.99 15.78 -3.05
C ALA A 317 -20.98 14.34 -3.59
N GLU A 318 -22.13 13.81 -3.99
CA GLU A 318 -22.22 12.47 -4.55
C GLU A 318 -21.40 12.34 -5.86
N ARG A 319 -21.48 13.33 -6.75
CA ARG A 319 -20.66 13.37 -7.98
C ARG A 319 -19.17 13.30 -7.69
N GLU A 320 -18.69 14.01 -6.67
CA GLU A 320 -17.28 13.93 -6.27
C GLU A 320 -16.90 12.48 -5.93
N PHE A 321 -17.68 11.80 -5.08
CA PHE A 321 -17.41 10.40 -4.71
C PHE A 321 -17.54 9.45 -5.91
N LEU A 322 -18.51 9.66 -6.80
CA LEU A 322 -18.67 8.89 -8.03
C LEU A 322 -17.42 9.03 -8.91
N GLY A 323 -16.95 10.26 -9.09
CA GLY A 323 -15.71 10.56 -9.81
C GLY A 323 -14.50 9.85 -9.22
N GLN A 324 -14.35 9.86 -7.89
CA GLN A 324 -13.26 9.16 -7.22
C GLN A 324 -13.25 7.65 -7.50
N SER A 325 -14.42 6.99 -7.45
CA SER A 325 -14.51 5.55 -7.76
C SER A 325 -14.16 5.25 -9.21
N MET A 326 -14.60 6.09 -10.16
CA MET A 326 -14.30 5.92 -11.58
C MET A 326 -12.80 6.09 -11.87
N LEU A 327 -12.19 7.18 -11.38
CA LEU A 327 -10.76 7.46 -11.56
C LEU A 327 -9.89 6.38 -10.90
N LEU A 328 -10.31 5.83 -9.75
CA LEU A 328 -9.64 4.71 -9.11
C LEU A 328 -9.57 3.48 -10.04
N GLY A 329 -10.70 3.09 -10.63
CA GLY A 329 -10.76 1.94 -11.52
C GLY A 329 -9.95 2.13 -12.79
N LEU A 330 -10.06 3.30 -13.43
CA LEU A 330 -9.25 3.62 -14.61
C LEU A 330 -7.74 3.60 -14.30
N SER A 331 -7.34 4.09 -13.13
CA SER A 331 -5.93 4.08 -12.71
C SER A 331 -5.42 2.66 -12.51
N PHE A 332 -6.21 1.82 -11.86
CA PHE A 332 -5.89 0.40 -11.68
C PHE A 332 -5.74 -0.31 -13.03
N LEU A 333 -6.70 -0.13 -13.95
CA LEU A 333 -6.65 -0.73 -15.27
C LEU A 333 -5.41 -0.29 -16.05
N ARG A 334 -5.13 1.02 -16.10
CA ARG A 334 -3.98 1.56 -16.84
C ARG A 334 -2.63 1.12 -16.26
N LEU A 335 -2.50 1.09 -14.94
CA LEU A 335 -1.20 0.82 -14.29
C LEU A 335 -0.94 -0.67 -14.05
N CYS A 336 -1.98 -1.46 -13.78
CA CYS A 336 -1.84 -2.87 -13.37
C CYS A 336 -2.25 -3.86 -14.46
N VAL A 337 -3.28 -3.56 -15.26
CA VAL A 337 -3.85 -4.47 -16.26
C VAL A 337 -3.22 -4.21 -17.63
N PHE A 338 -3.39 -3.01 -18.16
CA PHE A 338 -2.92 -2.62 -19.51
C PHE A 338 -1.45 -2.21 -19.52
N LYS A 339 -0.90 -1.81 -18.37
CA LYS A 339 0.48 -1.33 -18.21
C LYS A 339 0.83 -0.22 -19.22
N CYS A 340 -0.05 0.77 -19.36
CA CYS A 340 0.13 1.93 -20.24
C CYS A 340 1.45 2.65 -19.89
N GLU A 341 2.35 2.79 -20.86
CA GLU A 341 3.71 3.27 -20.58
C GLU A 341 3.69 4.76 -20.19
N ASP A 342 2.85 5.57 -20.82
CA ASP A 342 2.67 6.98 -20.45
C ASP A 342 2.17 7.17 -19.02
N SER A 343 1.24 6.32 -18.56
CA SER A 343 0.77 6.32 -17.17
C SER A 343 1.89 5.89 -16.22
N LEU A 344 2.68 4.87 -16.58
CA LEU A 344 3.77 4.37 -15.74
C LEU A 344 4.93 5.35 -15.60
N LYS A 345 5.23 6.15 -16.64
CA LYS A 345 6.27 7.20 -16.61
C LYS A 345 6.06 8.22 -15.48
N ILE A 346 4.81 8.49 -15.09
CA ILE A 346 4.48 9.41 -13.99
C ILE A 346 5.02 8.91 -12.64
N PHE A 347 5.14 7.58 -12.46
CA PHE A 347 5.52 6.95 -11.18
C PHE A 347 6.96 6.43 -11.15
N ARG A 348 7.68 6.45 -12.27
CA ARG A 348 9.08 6.00 -12.37
C ARG A 348 10.11 7.10 -12.11
N ARG A 349 9.67 8.33 -11.81
CA ARG A 349 10.53 9.49 -11.55
C ARG A 349 11.16 9.48 -10.17
#